data_AF-A0A1S9JH20-F1
#
_entry.id   AF-A0A1S9JH20-F1
#
_cell.length_a   1.000
_cell.length_b   1.000
_cell.length_c   1.000
_cell.angle_alpha   90.00
_cell.angle_beta   90.00
_cell.angle_gamma   90.00
#
_symmetry.space_group_name_H-M   'P 1'
#
loop_
_entity.id
_entity.type
_entity.pdbx_description
1 polymer ?
#
loop_
_entity_poly.entity_id
_entity_poly.type
_entity_poly.pdbx_seq_one_letter_code
_entity_poly.pdbx_strand_id
1 'polypeptide(L)'
;MAECHVNCLVETDAQAYANAEFIAEANPATVLALLDEQEAQSKRIAELETNLAALAAENAAMHETIEAVRGVADNSSGIAGWHLNGDIATWEEILPEINDIETPATDAFLAEVRAQGVEMMREHPSIKLCSLTHICDELAAQLRKGGSQ
;
A
#
# COMPACT_ATOMS: atom_id res chain seq x y z
N MET A 1 47.78 -25.04 41.95
CA MET A 1 46.67 -25.56 41.13
C MET A 1 45.35 -25.50 41.93
N ALA A 2 44.94 -24.33 42.40
CA ALA A 2 43.70 -24.18 43.16
C ALA A 2 42.98 -22.85 42.86
N GLU A 3 43.10 -22.37 41.61
CA GLU A 3 42.48 -21.11 41.15
C GLU A 3 41.94 -21.25 39.71
N CYS A 4 41.50 -22.46 39.34
CA CYS A 4 40.91 -22.71 38.02
C CYS A 4 39.60 -23.51 38.09
N HIS A 5 38.92 -23.52 39.24
CA HIS A 5 37.72 -24.34 39.43
C HIS A 5 36.60 -23.66 40.21
N VAL A 6 36.52 -22.34 40.18
CA VAL A 6 35.41 -21.59 40.81
C VAL A 6 34.60 -20.76 39.80
N ASN A 7 35.05 -20.64 38.55
CA ASN A 7 34.36 -19.81 37.55
C ASN A 7 33.68 -20.58 36.39
N CYS A 8 33.60 -21.91 36.46
CA CYS A 8 33.04 -22.73 35.37
C CYS A 8 31.82 -23.59 35.76
N LEU A 9 31.31 -23.51 36.99
CA LEU A 9 30.23 -24.39 37.49
C LEU A 9 29.09 -23.65 38.21
N VAL A 10 28.91 -22.35 37.95
CA VAL A 10 27.73 -21.64 38.43
C VAL A 10 27.02 -21.00 37.26
N GLU A 11 26.46 -21.84 36.39
CA GLU A 11 25.09 -21.57 35.96
C GLU A 11 24.28 -21.51 37.26
N THR A 12 24.03 -20.30 37.77
CA THR A 12 23.24 -20.13 38.98
C THR A 12 21.87 -20.78 38.75
N ASP A 13 21.23 -21.34 39.79
CA ASP A 13 19.87 -21.92 39.65
C ASP A 13 18.89 -20.93 38.99
N ALA A 14 19.12 -19.62 39.18
CA ALA A 14 18.43 -18.55 38.50
C ALA A 14 18.71 -18.49 36.98
N GLN A 15 19.95 -18.69 36.54
CA GLN A 15 20.33 -18.78 35.13
C GLN A 15 19.74 -20.06 34.48
N ALA A 16 19.77 -21.19 35.18
CA ALA A 16 19.19 -22.43 34.68
C ALA A 16 17.66 -22.32 34.52
N TYR A 17 17.00 -21.68 35.48
CA TYR A 17 15.56 -21.41 35.42
C TYR A 17 15.21 -20.44 34.28
N ALA A 18 15.95 -19.33 34.15
CA ALA A 18 15.77 -18.37 33.05
C ALA A 18 16.02 -19.00 31.66
N ASN A 19 17.03 -19.86 31.53
CA ASN A 19 17.31 -20.59 30.29
C ASN A 19 16.18 -21.58 29.96
N ALA A 20 15.61 -22.27 30.95
CA ALA A 20 14.50 -23.21 30.75
C ALA A 20 13.20 -22.49 30.33
N GLU A 21 12.91 -21.35 30.94
CA GLU A 21 11.78 -20.48 30.57
C GLU A 21 11.94 -19.96 29.13
N PHE A 22 13.13 -19.47 28.77
CA PHE A 22 13.43 -19.04 27.41
C PHE A 22 13.29 -20.16 26.38
N ILE A 23 13.78 -21.38 26.66
CA ILE A 23 13.65 -22.53 25.73
C ILE A 23 12.19 -22.96 25.57
N ALA A 24 11.37 -22.85 26.62
CA ALA A 24 9.95 -23.18 26.55
C ALA A 24 9.18 -22.18 25.68
N GLU A 25 9.50 -20.88 25.80
CA GLU A 25 8.85 -19.82 25.03
C GLU A 25 9.36 -19.74 23.58
N ALA A 26 10.69 -19.76 23.39
CA ALA A 26 11.36 -19.83 22.09
C ALA A 26 11.54 -21.28 21.60
N ASN A 27 10.51 -22.12 21.81
CA ASN A 27 10.53 -23.49 21.34
C ASN A 27 10.51 -23.53 19.79
N PRO A 28 10.89 -24.66 19.17
CA PRO A 28 10.95 -24.77 17.71
C PRO A 28 9.64 -24.45 16.98
N ALA A 29 8.48 -24.70 17.60
CA ALA A 29 7.18 -24.39 17.00
C ALA A 29 6.89 -22.88 17.00
N THR A 30 7.20 -22.19 18.11
CA THR A 30 7.11 -20.73 18.18
C THR A 30 8.05 -20.07 17.18
N VAL A 31 9.29 -20.55 17.09
CA VAL A 31 10.28 -20.03 16.13
C VAL A 31 9.83 -20.25 14.69
N LEU A 32 9.26 -21.41 14.37
CA LEU A 32 8.74 -21.69 13.03
C LEU A 32 7.57 -20.76 12.66
N ALA A 33 6.63 -20.54 13.58
CA ALA A 33 5.51 -19.62 13.36
C ALA A 33 5.98 -18.18 13.10
N LEU A 34 7.00 -17.71 13.84
CA LEU A 34 7.61 -16.39 13.62
C LEU A 34 8.33 -16.30 12.27
N LEU A 35 8.96 -17.37 11.81
CA LEU A 35 9.59 -17.43 10.48
C LEU A 35 8.53 -17.35 9.36
N ASP A 36 7.42 -18.08 9.50
CA ASP A 36 6.30 -18.02 8.55
C ASP A 36 5.68 -16.62 8.49
N GLU A 37 5.51 -15.97 9.65
CA GLU A 37 5.03 -14.58 9.72
C GLU A 37 6.02 -13.60 9.06
N GLN A 38 7.32 -13.77 9.31
CA GLN A 38 8.36 -12.93 8.70
C GLN A 38 8.38 -13.08 7.18
N GLU A 39 8.20 -14.30 6.65
CA GLU A 39 8.12 -14.54 5.21
C GLU A 39 6.89 -13.86 4.61
N ALA A 40 5.73 -13.97 5.28
CA ALA A 40 4.50 -13.31 4.84
C ALA A 40 4.63 -11.78 4.83
N GLN A 41 5.22 -11.19 5.88
CA GLN A 41 5.50 -9.77 5.96
C GLN A 41 6.47 -9.32 4.85
N SER A 42 7.52 -10.09 4.59
CA SER A 42 8.49 -9.80 3.53
C SER A 42 7.85 -9.77 2.14
N LYS A 43 6.94 -10.72 1.84
CA LYS A 43 6.17 -10.72 0.59
C LYS A 43 5.28 -9.48 0.48
N ARG A 44 4.58 -9.12 1.57
CA ARG A 44 3.72 -7.93 1.58
C ARG A 44 4.50 -6.64 1.37
N ILE A 45 5.70 -6.53 1.96
CA ILE A 45 6.57 -5.37 1.75
C ILE A 45 6.97 -5.26 0.27
N ALA A 46 7.39 -6.35 -0.36
CA ALA A 46 7.78 -6.33 -1.78
C ALA A 46 6.62 -5.92 -2.72
N GLU A 47 5.40 -6.38 -2.44
CA GLU A 47 4.19 -5.96 -3.16
C GLU A 47 3.93 -4.45 -2.99
N LEU A 48 4.03 -3.95 -1.76
CA LEU A 48 3.84 -2.52 -1.47
C LEU A 48 4.92 -1.65 -2.11
N GLU A 49 6.18 -2.07 -2.09
CA GLU A 49 7.28 -1.37 -2.76
C GLU A 49 7.04 -1.29 -4.28
N THR A 50 6.56 -2.37 -4.89
CA THR A 50 6.23 -2.39 -6.32
C THR A 50 5.09 -1.41 -6.64
N ASN A 51 4.03 -1.41 -5.84
CA ASN A 51 2.90 -0.49 -6.01
C ASN A 51 3.30 0.97 -5.81
N LEU A 52 4.13 1.25 -4.79
CA LEU A 52 4.65 2.60 -4.54
C LEU A 52 5.52 3.10 -5.69
N ALA A 53 6.38 2.24 -6.26
CA ALA A 53 7.20 2.60 -7.40
C ALA A 53 6.35 2.94 -8.64
N ALA A 54 5.30 2.16 -8.91
CA ALA A 54 4.38 2.43 -10.01
C ALA A 54 3.63 3.76 -9.81
N LEU A 55 3.11 3.99 -8.61
CA LEU A 55 2.37 5.22 -8.29
C LEU A 55 3.28 6.46 -8.30
N ALA A 56 4.53 6.32 -7.87
CA ALA A 56 5.53 7.39 -7.95
C ALA A 56 5.88 7.73 -9.40
N ALA A 57 5.99 6.73 -10.29
CA ALA A 57 6.25 6.94 -11.71
C ALA A 57 5.08 7.67 -12.40
N GLU A 58 3.84 7.27 -12.11
CA GLU A 58 2.64 7.94 -12.63
C GLU A 58 2.56 9.39 -12.15
N ASN A 59 2.75 9.63 -10.84
CA ASN A 59 2.75 10.98 -10.29
C ASN A 59 3.86 11.85 -10.90
N ALA A 60 5.05 11.30 -11.16
CA ALA A 60 6.14 12.03 -11.80
C ALA A 60 5.79 12.46 -13.24
N ALA A 61 5.22 11.56 -14.03
CA ALA A 61 4.81 11.85 -15.41
C ALA A 61 3.66 12.87 -15.46
N MET A 62 2.70 12.77 -14.54
CA MET A 62 1.62 13.76 -14.41
C MET A 62 2.16 15.13 -14.03
N HIS A 63 3.05 15.20 -13.03
CA HIS A 63 3.67 16.46 -12.61
C HIS A 63 4.47 17.11 -13.74
N GLU A 64 5.25 16.33 -14.51
CA GLU A 64 6.00 16.85 -15.66
C GLU A 64 5.07 17.45 -16.71
N THR A 65 3.95 16.78 -17.00
CA THR A 65 2.97 17.26 -17.98
C THR A 65 2.26 18.52 -17.50
N ILE A 66 1.90 18.59 -16.21
CA ILE A 66 1.25 19.76 -15.60
C ILE A 66 2.19 20.97 -15.64
N GLU A 67 3.46 20.80 -15.28
CA GLU A 67 4.43 21.88 -15.30
C GLU A 67 4.72 22.36 -16.72
N ALA A 68 4.73 21.47 -17.71
CA ALA A 68 4.87 21.86 -19.12
C ALA A 68 3.69 22.72 -19.60
N VAL A 69 2.45 22.32 -19.28
CA VAL A 69 1.23 23.08 -19.62
C VAL A 69 1.20 24.42 -18.89
N ARG A 70 1.50 24.43 -17.59
CA ARG A 70 1.57 25.65 -16.79
C ARG A 70 2.63 26.61 -17.33
N GLY A 71 3.79 26.11 -17.75
CA GLY A 71 4.83 26.91 -18.38
C GLY A 71 4.38 27.59 -19.67
N VAL A 72 3.53 26.95 -20.48
CA VAL A 72 2.95 27.57 -21.69
C VAL A 72 1.89 28.61 -21.30
N ALA A 73 1.07 28.32 -20.30
CA ALA A 73 0.01 29.21 -19.84
C ALA A 73 0.53 30.47 -19.13
N ASP A 74 1.47 30.34 -18.20
CA ASP A 74 2.02 31.47 -17.43
C ASP A 74 2.80 32.45 -18.31
N ASN A 75 3.30 31.98 -19.46
CA ASN A 75 4.08 32.78 -20.39
C ASN A 75 3.30 33.25 -21.63
N SER A 76 1.98 33.07 -21.67
CA SER A 76 1.15 33.52 -22.79
C SER A 76 -0.25 34.00 -22.36
N SER A 77 -0.84 34.92 -23.11
CA SER A 77 -2.17 35.47 -22.79
C SER A 77 -3.33 34.63 -23.36
N GLY A 78 -3.06 33.40 -23.82
CA GLY A 78 -3.96 32.56 -24.62
C GLY A 78 -3.41 32.31 -26.03
N ILE A 79 -4.17 31.63 -26.90
CA ILE A 79 -3.78 31.38 -28.30
C ILE A 79 -4.47 32.41 -29.22
N ALA A 80 -3.68 33.26 -29.87
CA ALA A 80 -4.18 34.24 -30.83
C ALA A 80 -4.52 33.58 -32.18
N GLY A 81 -5.71 33.85 -32.71
CA GLY A 81 -6.11 33.43 -34.06
C GLY A 81 -6.81 32.07 -34.18
N TRP A 82 -7.16 31.43 -33.05
CA TRP A 82 -7.86 30.14 -33.00
C TRP A 82 -9.18 30.12 -33.80
N HIS A 83 -9.89 31.26 -33.86
CA HIS A 83 -11.15 31.41 -34.59
C HIS A 83 -11.01 32.17 -35.93
N LEU A 84 -9.77 32.42 -36.43
CA LEU A 84 -9.46 33.14 -37.68
C LEU A 84 -10.02 34.58 -37.81
N ASN A 85 -10.52 35.14 -36.72
CA ASN A 85 -11.17 36.44 -36.56
C ASN A 85 -10.34 37.43 -35.72
N GLY A 86 -9.20 37.01 -35.19
CA GLY A 86 -8.24 37.88 -34.50
C GLY A 86 -8.38 37.97 -32.98
N ASP A 87 -9.39 37.30 -32.41
CA ASP A 87 -9.59 37.24 -30.96
C ASP A 87 -8.62 36.22 -30.31
N ILE A 88 -8.30 36.44 -29.04
CA ILE A 88 -7.49 35.54 -28.22
C ILE A 88 -8.44 34.60 -27.46
N ALA A 89 -8.35 33.31 -27.73
CA ALA A 89 -9.10 32.30 -26.97
C ALA A 89 -8.40 32.02 -25.62
N THR A 90 -9.19 31.85 -24.56
CA THR A 90 -8.66 31.53 -23.22
C THR A 90 -8.36 30.04 -23.10
N TRP A 91 -7.49 29.67 -22.15
CA TRP A 91 -7.09 28.27 -21.97
C TRP A 91 -8.25 27.32 -21.63
N GLU A 92 -9.26 27.79 -20.90
CA GLU A 92 -10.49 27.03 -20.65
C GLU A 92 -11.27 26.69 -21.92
N GLU A 93 -11.21 27.55 -22.94
CA GLU A 93 -11.87 27.35 -24.23
C GLU A 93 -11.07 26.42 -25.17
N ILE A 94 -9.75 26.38 -25.00
CA ILE A 94 -8.81 25.68 -25.89
C ILE A 94 -8.58 24.24 -25.44
N LEU A 95 -8.45 24.00 -24.14
CA LEU A 95 -8.11 22.69 -23.57
C LEU A 95 -9.13 22.27 -22.51
N PRO A 96 -10.40 22.02 -22.89
CA PRO A 96 -11.40 21.52 -21.95
C PRO A 96 -10.99 20.14 -21.36
N GLU A 97 -10.20 19.37 -22.12
CA GLU A 97 -9.72 18.01 -21.81
C GLU A 97 -8.77 17.94 -20.60
N ILE A 98 -8.18 19.05 -20.17
CA ILE A 98 -7.45 19.12 -18.89
C ILE A 98 -8.39 18.81 -17.71
N ASN A 99 -9.69 19.08 -17.87
CA ASN A 99 -10.68 18.76 -16.84
C ASN A 99 -11.04 17.26 -16.80
N ASP A 100 -10.63 16.48 -17.81
CA ASP A 100 -10.97 15.06 -17.98
C ASP A 100 -9.75 14.13 -17.77
N ILE A 101 -8.72 14.60 -17.04
CA ILE A 101 -7.54 13.77 -16.71
C ILE A 101 -7.95 12.63 -15.78
N GLU A 102 -7.76 11.39 -16.25
CA GLU A 102 -7.97 10.16 -15.47
C GLU A 102 -6.70 9.76 -14.71
N THR A 103 -6.86 9.10 -13.56
CA THR A 103 -5.76 8.61 -12.72
C THR A 103 -5.90 7.11 -12.44
N PRO A 104 -5.78 6.26 -13.47
CA PRO A 104 -6.18 4.86 -13.41
C PRO A 104 -5.38 4.04 -12.38
N ALA A 105 -4.10 4.34 -12.09
CA ALA A 105 -3.40 3.62 -11.01
C ALA A 105 -3.85 4.08 -9.63
N THR A 106 -4.18 5.37 -9.46
CA THR A 106 -4.80 5.86 -8.22
C THR A 106 -6.17 5.22 -8.00
N ASP A 107 -6.98 5.12 -9.06
CA ASP A 107 -8.29 4.48 -9.00
C ASP A 107 -8.18 2.99 -8.67
N ALA A 108 -7.23 2.28 -9.30
CA ALA A 108 -6.94 0.88 -9.01
C ALA A 108 -6.43 0.68 -7.57
N PHE A 109 -5.57 1.58 -7.08
CA PHE A 109 -5.09 1.56 -5.71
C PHE A 109 -6.23 1.78 -4.70
N LEU A 110 -7.08 2.77 -4.92
CA LEU A 110 -8.23 3.04 -4.06
C LEU A 110 -9.26 1.90 -4.11
N ALA A 111 -9.47 1.28 -5.27
CA ALA A 111 -10.29 0.09 -5.40
C ALA A 111 -9.75 -1.08 -4.55
N GLU A 112 -8.44 -1.31 -4.57
CA GLU A 112 -7.79 -2.34 -3.77
C GLU A 112 -7.87 -2.05 -2.27
N VAL A 113 -7.63 -0.80 -1.83
CA VAL A 113 -7.77 -0.39 -0.42
C VAL A 113 -9.21 -0.60 0.08
N ARG A 114 -10.21 -0.24 -0.74
CA ARG A 114 -11.62 -0.49 -0.41
C ARG A 114 -11.92 -1.98 -0.31
N ALA A 115 -11.39 -2.80 -1.22
CA ALA A 115 -11.56 -4.25 -1.21
C ALA A 115 -10.97 -4.88 0.06
N GLN A 116 -9.77 -4.47 0.47
CA GLN A 116 -9.15 -4.91 1.72
C GLN A 116 -9.99 -4.54 2.95
N GLY A 117 -10.59 -3.34 2.97
CA GLY A 117 -11.52 -2.96 4.04
C GLY A 117 -12.74 -3.90 4.16
N VAL A 118 -13.27 -4.37 3.03
CA VAL A 118 -14.36 -5.36 3.00
C VAL A 118 -13.90 -6.73 3.48
N GLU A 119 -12.69 -7.15 3.11
CA GLU A 119 -12.07 -8.40 3.58
C GLU A 119 -11.81 -8.38 5.08
N MET A 120 -11.44 -7.23 5.65
CA MET A 120 -11.34 -7.07 7.11
C MET A 120 -12.71 -7.22 7.79
N MET A 121 -13.77 -6.65 7.21
CA MET A 121 -15.13 -6.78 7.74
C MET A 121 -15.67 -8.21 7.69
N ARG A 122 -15.25 -9.00 6.69
CA ARG A 122 -15.58 -10.43 6.55
C ARG A 122 -15.25 -11.24 7.80
N GLU A 123 -14.18 -10.87 8.51
CA GLU A 123 -13.73 -11.58 9.70
C GLU A 123 -14.56 -11.28 10.95
N HIS A 124 -15.45 -10.28 10.91
CA HIS A 124 -16.28 -9.89 12.04
C HIS A 124 -17.26 -11.00 12.46
N PRO A 125 -17.40 -11.31 13.76
CA PRO A 125 -18.22 -12.43 14.25
C PRO A 125 -19.67 -12.40 13.76
N SER A 126 -20.29 -11.22 13.68
CA SER A 126 -21.66 -11.07 13.18
C SER A 126 -21.81 -11.43 11.70
N ILE A 127 -20.77 -11.17 10.88
CA ILE A 127 -20.78 -11.53 9.45
C ILE A 127 -20.71 -13.04 9.28
N LYS A 128 -19.85 -13.69 10.07
CA LYS A 128 -19.74 -15.16 10.13
C LYS A 128 -21.03 -15.82 10.63
N LEU A 129 -21.60 -15.30 11.72
CA LEU A 129 -22.84 -15.81 12.31
C LEU A 129 -24.02 -15.75 11.33
N CYS A 130 -24.10 -14.67 10.55
CA CYS A 130 -25.14 -14.49 9.54
C CYS A 130 -24.80 -15.15 8.18
N SER A 131 -23.68 -15.89 8.06
CA SER A 131 -23.24 -16.55 6.81
C SER A 131 -23.07 -15.59 5.62
N LEU A 132 -22.70 -14.33 5.88
CA LEU A 132 -22.58 -13.27 4.87
C LEU A 132 -21.18 -13.15 4.27
N THR A 133 -20.25 -14.05 4.58
CA THR A 133 -18.85 -13.99 4.11
C THR A 133 -18.74 -13.98 2.59
N HIS A 134 -19.61 -14.73 1.90
CA HIS A 134 -19.67 -14.76 0.43
C HIS A 134 -20.01 -13.39 -0.18
N ILE A 135 -20.83 -12.58 0.50
CA ILE A 135 -21.19 -11.22 0.04
C ILE A 135 -19.98 -10.29 0.14
N CYS A 136 -19.19 -10.43 1.21
CA CYS A 136 -17.94 -9.69 1.35
C CYS A 136 -16.94 -10.08 0.24
N ASP A 137 -16.82 -11.38 -0.05
CA ASP A 137 -15.95 -11.89 -1.13
C ASP A 137 -16.37 -11.32 -2.50
N GLU A 138 -17.67 -11.30 -2.77
CA GLU A 138 -18.21 -10.74 -4.01
C GLU A 138 -18.03 -9.22 -4.11
N LEU A 139 -18.30 -8.48 -3.04
CA LEU A 139 -18.12 -7.02 -2.99
C LEU A 139 -16.66 -6.61 -3.17
N ALA A 140 -15.71 -7.31 -2.52
CA ALA A 140 -14.29 -7.07 -2.71
C ALA A 140 -13.84 -7.30 -4.15
N ALA A 141 -14.35 -8.37 -4.80
CA ALA A 141 -14.08 -8.63 -6.21
C ALA A 141 -14.69 -7.59 -7.16
N GLN A 142 -15.87 -7.06 -6.84
CA GLN A 142 -16.51 -5.98 -7.62
C GLN A 142 -15.72 -4.67 -7.53
N LEU A 143 -15.25 -4.31 -6.33
CA LEU A 143 -14.43 -3.12 -6.12
C LEU A 143 -13.15 -3.17 -6.98
N ARG A 144 -12.45 -4.31 -7.02
CA ARG A 144 -11.24 -4.50 -7.84
C ARG A 144 -11.49 -4.42 -9.35
N LYS A 145 -12.70 -4.73 -9.80
CA LYS A 145 -13.09 -4.63 -11.23
C LYS A 145 -13.49 -3.21 -11.64
N GLY A 146 -13.49 -2.25 -10.73
CA GLY A 146 -13.97 -0.90 -10.99
C GLY A 146 -15.49 -0.82 -11.15
N GLY A 147 -16.25 -1.75 -10.55
CA GLY A 147 -17.70 -1.78 -10.67
C GLY A 147 -18.36 -0.48 -10.18
N SER A 148 -19.27 0.07 -10.98
CA SER A 148 -20.00 1.32 -10.74
C SER A 148 -20.57 1.41 -9.32
N GLN A 149 -20.19 2.47 -8.61
CA GLN A 149 -21.04 3.08 -7.58
C GLN A 149 -21.94 4.13 -8.22
#